data_AF-A0A1Z7ZQU1-F1
#
_entry.id   AF-A0A1Z7ZQU1-F1
#
_cell.length_a   1.000
_cell.length_b   1.000
_cell.length_c   1.000
_cell.angle_alpha   90.00
_cell.angle_beta   90.00
_cell.angle_gamma   90.00
#
_symmetry.space_group_name_H-M   'P 1'
#
loop_
_entity.id
_entity.type
_entity.pdbx_description
1 polymer ?
#
loop_
_entity_poly.entity_id
_entity_poly.type
_entity_poly.pdbx_seq_one_letter_code
_entity_poly.pdbx_strand_id
1 'polypeptide(L)'
;MSDKVRFVEIAAVALTGVGKFVFMDYLNWRLAFVIIAILLWSLYVRYRFKKDKLVLKDWGFRFDNFKTVLKLVLPFAVIAIVSFIGIGYVQGTLNPTWHIIPLLITYPIWGAVQQFLTIGLVAGNLRTLKTIKLRKVTVILLTAILFSVVHYPSVWLMIGTFILALFYGYIYLKSKNLYVLGLCHGWLGALFYYTVVNQDPFADVFLKFLN
;
A
#
# COMPACT_ATOMS: atom_id res chain seq x y z
N MET A 1 -6.17 -22.62 6.22
CA MET A 1 -7.24 -21.65 5.86
C MET A 1 -8.08 -22.15 4.69
N SER A 2 -9.41 -22.01 4.77
CA SER A 2 -10.35 -22.37 3.69
C SER A 2 -10.49 -21.25 2.65
N ASP A 3 -10.95 -21.59 1.45
CA ASP A 3 -11.17 -20.60 0.39
C ASP A 3 -12.29 -19.61 0.73
N LYS A 4 -13.30 -20.03 1.51
CA LYS A 4 -14.35 -19.12 2.02
C LYS A 4 -13.75 -17.95 2.79
N VAL A 5 -12.79 -18.19 3.69
CA VAL A 5 -12.12 -17.13 4.45
C VAL A 5 -11.31 -16.23 3.52
N ARG A 6 -10.59 -16.80 2.55
CA ARG A 6 -9.82 -16.04 1.55
C ARG A 6 -10.70 -15.09 0.75
N PHE A 7 -11.86 -15.56 0.29
CA PHE A 7 -12.82 -14.72 -0.45
C PHE A 7 -13.38 -13.60 0.43
N VAL A 8 -13.70 -13.89 1.69
CA VAL A 8 -14.16 -12.85 2.64
C VAL A 8 -13.07 -11.80 2.88
N GLU A 9 -11.81 -12.19 3.02
CA GLU A 9 -10.69 -11.24 3.15
C GLU A 9 -10.54 -10.36 1.90
N ILE A 10 -10.56 -10.95 0.70
CA ILE A 10 -10.49 -10.19 -0.56
C ILE A 10 -11.67 -9.23 -0.67
N ALA A 11 -12.88 -9.68 -0.37
CA ALA A 11 -14.08 -8.84 -0.39
C ALA A 11 -14.00 -7.70 0.64
N ALA A 12 -13.52 -7.96 1.85
CA ALA A 12 -13.33 -6.94 2.88
C ALA A 12 -12.29 -5.89 2.47
N VAL A 13 -11.21 -6.30 1.78
CA VAL A 13 -10.23 -5.37 1.19
C VAL A 13 -10.88 -4.52 0.10
N ALA A 14 -11.64 -5.14 -0.81
CA ALA A 14 -12.36 -4.41 -1.86
C ALA A 14 -13.35 -3.40 -1.27
N LEU A 15 -14.12 -3.78 -0.24
CA LEU A 15 -15.02 -2.89 0.49
C LEU A 15 -14.27 -1.75 1.19
N THR A 16 -13.09 -2.01 1.75
CA THR A 16 -12.23 -0.95 2.30
C THR A 16 -11.82 0.04 1.20
N GLY A 17 -11.43 -0.48 0.02
CA GLY A 17 -11.12 0.34 -1.15
C GLY A 17 -12.31 1.17 -1.65
N VAL A 18 -13.52 0.59 -1.68
CA VAL A 18 -14.75 1.33 -2.00
C VAL A 18 -15.04 2.41 -0.96
N GLY A 19 -14.84 2.09 0.33
CA GLY A 19 -15.01 3.03 1.44
C GLY A 19 -14.15 4.29 1.30
N LYS A 20 -12.96 4.21 0.67
CA LYS A 20 -12.14 5.38 0.36
C LYS A 20 -12.92 6.42 -0.47
N PHE A 21 -13.65 6.00 -1.51
CA PHE A 21 -14.40 6.95 -2.35
C PHE A 21 -15.53 7.64 -1.58
N VAL A 22 -16.19 6.92 -0.67
CA VAL A 22 -17.26 7.49 0.15
C VAL A 22 -16.69 8.40 1.24
N PHE A 23 -15.81 7.86 2.09
CA PHE A 23 -15.36 8.58 3.28
C PHE A 23 -14.28 9.59 2.98
N MET A 24 -13.33 9.30 2.08
CA MET A 24 -12.22 10.21 1.80
C MET A 24 -12.55 11.22 0.70
N ASP A 25 -13.19 10.78 -0.40
CA ASP A 25 -13.38 11.67 -1.55
C ASP A 25 -14.71 12.44 -1.47
N TYR A 26 -15.81 11.78 -1.12
CA TYR A 26 -17.13 12.42 -1.04
C TYR A 26 -17.35 13.16 0.29
N LEU A 27 -17.07 12.52 1.43
CA LEU A 27 -17.30 13.10 2.77
C LEU A 27 -16.10 13.88 3.33
N ASN A 28 -14.92 13.79 2.70
CA ASN A 28 -13.69 14.45 3.13
C ASN A 28 -13.19 14.04 4.54
N TRP A 29 -13.55 12.84 5.02
CA TRP A 29 -13.20 12.25 6.32
C TRP A 29 -11.91 11.42 6.27
N ARG A 30 -10.88 11.94 5.60
CA ARG A 30 -9.61 11.23 5.34
C ARG A 30 -8.96 10.66 6.61
N LEU A 31 -8.79 11.49 7.63
CA LEU A 31 -8.12 11.08 8.86
C LEU A 31 -8.88 9.98 9.60
N ALA A 32 -10.19 10.18 9.78
CA ALA A 32 -11.07 9.22 10.46
C ALA A 32 -11.08 7.86 9.72
N PHE A 33 -11.19 7.88 8.39
CA PHE A 33 -11.14 6.66 7.59
C PHE A 33 -9.83 5.90 7.78
N VAL A 34 -8.68 6.58 7.72
CA VAL A 34 -7.36 5.96 7.89
C VAL A 34 -7.21 5.36 9.29
N ILE A 35 -7.58 6.09 10.35
CA ILE A 35 -7.51 5.60 11.73
C ILE A 35 -8.40 4.36 11.91
N ILE A 36 -9.66 4.43 11.48
CA ILE A 36 -10.60 3.32 11.61
C ILE A 36 -10.12 2.10 10.83
N ALA A 37 -9.63 2.29 9.59
CA ALA A 37 -9.06 1.20 8.80
C ALA A 37 -7.86 0.55 9.51
N ILE A 38 -6.92 1.33 10.03
CA ILE A 38 -5.77 0.81 10.79
C ILE A 38 -6.25 -0.01 12.00
N LEU A 39 -7.21 0.51 12.77
CA LEU A 39 -7.74 -0.16 13.95
C LEU A 39 -8.44 -1.48 13.60
N LEU A 40 -9.38 -1.45 12.65
CA LEU A 40 -10.13 -2.63 12.22
C LEU A 40 -9.22 -3.73 11.69
N TRP A 41 -8.26 -3.39 10.82
CA TRP A 41 -7.33 -4.37 10.27
C TRP A 41 -6.33 -4.87 11.31
N SER A 42 -5.92 -4.03 12.27
CA SER A 42 -5.08 -4.47 13.40
C SER A 42 -5.83 -5.45 14.32
N LEU A 43 -7.11 -5.19 14.60
CA LEU A 43 -7.97 -6.10 15.35
C LEU A 43 -8.15 -7.43 14.61
N TYR A 44 -8.35 -7.37 13.29
CA TYR A 44 -8.44 -8.56 12.45
C TYR A 44 -7.15 -9.39 12.48
N VAL A 45 -6.00 -8.74 12.32
CA VAL A 45 -4.67 -9.36 12.42
C VAL A 45 -4.50 -10.03 13.78
N ARG A 46 -4.84 -9.35 14.88
CA ARG A 46 -4.78 -9.91 16.24
C ARG A 46 -5.70 -11.13 16.39
N TYR A 47 -6.93 -11.06 15.89
CA TYR A 47 -7.87 -12.17 15.91
C TYR A 47 -7.32 -13.38 15.15
N ARG A 48 -6.75 -13.18 13.97
CA ARG A 48 -6.14 -14.25 13.16
C ARG A 48 -4.91 -14.83 13.82
N PHE A 49 -4.04 -14.00 14.39
CA PHE A 49 -2.84 -14.45 15.11
C PHE A 49 -3.16 -15.25 16.37
N LYS A 50 -4.29 -14.96 17.04
CA LYS A 50 -4.76 -15.79 18.15
C LYS A 50 -5.16 -17.20 17.71
N LYS A 51 -5.69 -17.35 16.49
CA LYS A 51 -6.11 -18.65 15.93
C LYS A 51 -4.97 -19.42 15.27
N ASP A 52 -4.00 -18.71 14.70
CA ASP A 52 -2.88 -19.29 13.98
C ASP A 52 -1.64 -18.41 14.19
N LYS A 53 -0.67 -18.92 14.95
CA LYS A 53 0.57 -18.19 15.28
C LYS A 53 1.49 -17.99 14.09
N LEU A 54 1.35 -18.78 13.03
CA LEU A 54 2.18 -18.68 11.83
C LEU A 54 1.59 -17.73 10.78
N VAL A 55 0.33 -17.29 10.96
CA VAL A 55 -0.37 -16.45 9.99
C VAL A 55 0.38 -15.17 9.62
N LEU A 56 1.08 -14.55 10.57
CA LEU A 56 1.87 -13.33 10.33
C LEU A 56 3.02 -13.60 9.36
N LYS A 57 3.74 -14.71 9.56
CA LYS A 57 4.82 -15.14 8.68
C LYS A 57 4.28 -15.52 7.31
N ASP A 58 3.11 -16.16 7.26
CA ASP A 58 2.44 -16.53 6.02
C ASP A 58 1.99 -15.32 5.21
N TRP A 59 1.53 -14.25 5.87
CA TRP A 59 1.25 -12.98 5.23
C TRP A 59 2.52 -12.20 4.87
N GLY A 60 3.66 -12.51 5.48
CA GLY A 60 4.94 -11.88 5.18
C GLY A 60 5.40 -10.85 6.21
N PHE A 61 4.76 -10.75 7.36
CA PHE A 61 5.30 -10.01 8.50
C PHE A 61 6.42 -10.83 9.15
N ARG A 62 7.64 -10.69 8.61
CA ARG A 62 8.83 -11.46 9.01
C ARG A 62 10.11 -10.66 8.86
N PHE A 63 11.09 -10.93 9.72
CA PHE A 63 12.39 -10.24 9.74
C PHE A 63 13.55 -11.10 9.22
N ASP A 64 13.37 -12.42 9.16
CA ASP A 64 14.40 -13.39 8.75
C ASP A 64 14.91 -13.20 7.31
N ASN A 65 14.13 -12.61 6.41
CA ASN A 65 14.54 -12.27 5.03
C ASN A 65 14.55 -10.76 4.73
N PHE A 66 14.52 -9.90 5.76
CA PHE A 66 14.38 -8.45 5.61
C PHE A 66 15.46 -7.85 4.71
N LYS A 67 16.74 -8.12 5.02
CA LYS A 67 17.89 -7.61 4.25
C LYS A 67 17.85 -8.08 2.79
N THR A 68 17.44 -9.33 2.56
CA THR A 68 17.35 -9.91 1.22
C THR A 68 16.30 -9.19 0.39
N VAL A 69 15.09 -9.01 0.92
CA VAL A 69 14.02 -8.31 0.19
C VAL A 69 14.33 -6.82 0.03
N LEU A 70 14.94 -6.18 1.03
CA LEU A 70 15.37 -4.79 0.95
C LEU A 70 16.36 -4.58 -0.20
N LYS A 71 17.36 -5.46 -0.35
CA LYS A 71 18.32 -5.40 -1.48
C LYS A 71 17.64 -5.56 -2.84
N LEU A 72 16.58 -6.36 -2.93
CA LEU A 72 15.82 -6.54 -4.18
C LEU A 72 14.99 -5.30 -4.52
N VAL A 73 14.43 -4.62 -3.51
CA VAL A 73 13.54 -3.46 -3.68
C VAL A 73 14.31 -2.15 -3.84
N LEU A 74 15.50 -2.04 -3.27
CA LEU A 74 16.28 -0.79 -3.22
C LEU A 74 16.60 -0.20 -4.61
N PRO A 75 17.05 -0.97 -5.63
CA PRO A 75 17.30 -0.42 -6.96
C PRO A 75 16.05 0.23 -7.58
N PHE A 76 14.90 -0.43 -7.43
CA PHE A 76 13.63 0.12 -7.89
C PHE A 76 13.29 1.42 -7.15
N ALA A 77 13.48 1.46 -5.82
CA ALA A 77 13.21 2.66 -5.03
C ALA A 77 14.10 3.83 -5.45
N VAL A 78 15.38 3.60 -5.71
CA VAL A 78 16.31 4.65 -6.19
C VAL A 78 15.87 5.19 -7.56
N ILE A 79 15.56 4.29 -8.51
CA ILE A 79 15.08 4.70 -9.85
C ILE A 79 13.77 5.49 -9.75
N ALA A 80 12.85 5.05 -8.88
CA ALA A 80 11.59 5.74 -8.65
C ALA A 80 11.82 7.15 -8.09
N ILE A 81 12.66 7.32 -7.07
CA ILE A 81 12.98 8.64 -6.49
C ILE A 81 13.59 9.57 -7.54
N VAL A 82 14.56 9.10 -8.33
CA VAL A 82 15.17 9.91 -9.40
C VAL A 82 14.12 10.31 -10.44
N SER A 83 13.23 9.38 -10.80
CA SER A 83 12.14 9.64 -11.74
C SER A 83 11.14 10.64 -11.17
N PHE A 84 10.79 10.56 -9.89
CA PHE A 84 9.87 11.49 -9.23
C PHE A 84 10.43 12.91 -9.23
N ILE A 85 11.72 13.06 -8.93
CA ILE A 85 12.40 14.37 -8.96
C ILE A 85 12.45 14.91 -10.39
N GLY A 86 12.82 14.10 -11.38
CA GLY A 86 12.90 14.53 -12.78
C GLY A 86 11.53 14.93 -13.35
N ILE A 87 10.51 14.11 -13.12
CA ILE A 87 9.12 14.38 -13.51
C ILE A 87 8.60 15.64 -12.80
N GLY A 88 8.89 15.78 -11.50
CA GLY A 88 8.48 16.94 -10.72
C GLY A 88 9.18 18.23 -11.15
N TYR A 89 10.46 18.16 -11.52
CA TYR A 89 11.23 19.30 -12.04
C TYR A 89 10.63 19.80 -13.36
N VAL A 90 10.36 18.89 -14.30
CA VAL A 90 9.75 19.23 -15.60
C VAL A 90 8.35 19.83 -15.45
N GLN A 91 7.58 19.37 -14.47
CA GLN A 91 6.24 19.89 -14.19
C GLN A 91 6.23 21.15 -13.30
N GLY A 92 7.35 21.53 -12.68
CA GLY A 92 7.38 22.61 -11.69
C GLY A 92 6.64 22.29 -10.39
N THR A 93 6.52 21.01 -10.03
CA THR A 93 5.70 20.53 -8.88
C THR A 93 6.54 20.11 -7.67
N LEU A 94 7.85 20.36 -7.69
CA LEU A 94 8.72 20.12 -6.55
C LEU A 94 8.33 21.04 -5.38
N ASN A 95 7.90 20.45 -4.27
CA ASN A 95 7.47 21.16 -3.08
C ASN A 95 8.39 20.82 -1.88
N PRO A 96 9.56 21.49 -1.77
CA PRO A 96 10.46 21.30 -0.63
C PRO A 96 9.92 22.02 0.60
N THR A 97 9.11 21.32 1.39
CA THR A 97 8.56 21.81 2.67
C THR A 97 8.90 20.87 3.83
N TRP A 98 9.01 21.40 5.04
CA TRP A 98 9.23 20.61 6.25
C TRP A 98 8.05 19.68 6.57
N HIS A 99 6.87 19.93 5.98
CA HIS A 99 5.67 19.09 6.13
C HIS A 99 5.88 17.64 5.68
N ILE A 100 6.88 17.36 4.84
CA ILE A 100 7.23 16.00 4.44
C ILE A 100 7.78 15.16 5.60
N ILE A 101 8.44 15.78 6.59
CA ILE A 101 9.14 15.08 7.68
C ILE A 101 8.15 14.24 8.52
N PRO A 102 7.03 14.80 9.03
CA PRO A 102 5.99 13.98 9.67
C PRO A 102 5.44 12.86 8.79
N LEU A 103 5.34 13.07 7.47
CA LEU A 103 4.87 12.02 6.56
C LEU A 103 5.89 10.91 6.39
N LEU A 104 7.19 11.20 6.34
CA LEU A 104 8.23 10.16 6.26
C LEU A 104 8.18 9.18 7.46
N ILE A 105 7.52 9.55 8.56
CA ILE A 105 7.26 8.69 9.73
C ILE A 105 5.89 8.02 9.64
N THR A 106 4.83 8.78 9.37
CA THR A 106 3.44 8.28 9.43
C THR A 106 3.01 7.51 8.17
N TYR A 107 3.49 7.89 6.99
CA TYR A 107 3.15 7.20 5.74
C TYR A 107 3.66 5.77 5.67
N PRO A 108 4.85 5.40 6.19
CA PRO A 108 5.23 3.99 6.33
C PRO A 108 4.24 3.12 7.10
N ILE A 109 3.56 3.66 8.12
CA ILE A 109 2.55 2.92 8.88
C ILE A 109 1.33 2.66 8.00
N TRP A 110 0.80 3.71 7.37
CA TRP A 110 -0.33 3.59 6.46
C TRP A 110 0.02 2.73 5.23
N GLY A 111 1.21 2.91 4.70
CA GLY A 111 1.75 2.16 3.58
C GLY A 111 1.87 0.68 3.88
N ALA A 112 2.30 0.30 5.09
CA ALA A 112 2.30 -1.10 5.53
C ALA A 112 0.89 -1.70 5.57
N VAL A 113 -0.11 -0.94 6.02
CA VAL A 113 -1.51 -1.38 5.95
C VAL A 113 -1.95 -1.55 4.51
N GLN A 114 -1.74 -0.55 3.65
CA GLN A 114 -2.08 -0.65 2.23
C GLN A 114 -1.44 -1.88 1.56
N GLN A 115 -0.15 -2.11 1.77
CA GLN A 115 0.57 -3.28 1.24
C GLN A 115 0.08 -4.59 1.85
N PHE A 116 -0.29 -4.61 3.12
CA PHE A 116 -0.91 -5.79 3.73
C PHE A 116 -2.25 -6.12 3.07
N LEU A 117 -3.12 -5.13 2.86
CA LEU A 117 -4.43 -5.36 2.24
C LEU A 117 -4.30 -5.81 0.79
N THR A 118 -3.51 -5.10 -0.02
CA THR A 118 -3.44 -5.37 -1.46
C THR A 118 -2.49 -6.52 -1.78
N ILE A 119 -1.25 -6.48 -1.31
CA ILE A 119 -0.27 -7.52 -1.62
C ILE A 119 -0.45 -8.73 -0.70
N GLY A 120 -0.58 -8.51 0.60
CA GLY A 120 -0.72 -9.58 1.59
C GLY A 120 -2.00 -10.39 1.43
N LEU A 121 -3.15 -9.71 1.51
CA LEU A 121 -4.46 -10.36 1.48
C LEU A 121 -4.93 -10.60 0.04
N VAL A 122 -4.89 -9.63 -0.88
CA VAL A 122 -5.39 -9.87 -2.24
C VAL A 122 -4.46 -10.79 -3.04
N ALA A 123 -3.22 -10.40 -3.31
CA ALA A 123 -2.31 -11.25 -4.09
C ALA A 123 -2.01 -12.59 -3.38
N GLY A 124 -1.75 -12.56 -2.07
CA GLY A 124 -1.48 -13.76 -1.28
C GLY A 124 -2.65 -14.76 -1.28
N ASN A 125 -3.89 -14.29 -1.14
CA ASN A 125 -5.05 -15.19 -1.15
C ASN A 125 -5.36 -15.68 -2.56
N LEU A 126 -5.40 -14.82 -3.57
CA LEU A 126 -5.64 -15.21 -4.96
C LEU A 126 -4.65 -16.29 -5.43
N ARG A 127 -3.38 -16.19 -5.00
CA ARG A 127 -2.36 -17.19 -5.34
C ARG A 127 -2.56 -18.53 -4.63
N THR A 128 -3.22 -18.55 -3.48
CA THR A 128 -3.34 -19.74 -2.61
C THR A 128 -4.74 -20.34 -2.57
N LEU A 129 -5.67 -19.84 -3.38
CA LEU A 129 -6.97 -20.46 -3.62
C LEU A 129 -6.79 -21.90 -4.11
N LYS A 130 -7.59 -22.82 -3.57
CA LYS A 130 -7.59 -24.24 -3.97
C LYS A 130 -8.59 -24.51 -5.10
N THR A 131 -9.71 -23.80 -5.07
CA THR A 131 -10.84 -23.88 -6.02
C THR A 131 -10.48 -23.30 -7.39
N ILE A 132 -9.72 -22.20 -7.44
CA ILE A 132 -9.33 -21.51 -8.67
C ILE A 132 -7.81 -21.35 -8.68
N LYS A 133 -7.13 -22.01 -9.63
CA LYS A 133 -5.67 -21.92 -9.77
C LYS A 133 -5.29 -20.82 -10.76
N LEU A 134 -5.03 -19.62 -10.25
CA LEU A 134 -4.57 -18.50 -11.07
C LEU A 134 -3.06 -18.57 -11.35
N ARG A 135 -2.68 -18.17 -12.57
CA ARG A 135 -1.27 -17.96 -12.95
C ARG A 135 -0.71 -16.78 -12.16
N LYS A 136 0.59 -16.82 -11.83
CA LYS A 136 1.25 -15.75 -11.05
C LYS A 136 1.07 -14.37 -11.70
N VAL A 137 1.23 -14.29 -13.03
CA VAL A 137 1.05 -13.05 -13.80
C VAL A 137 -0.36 -12.50 -13.64
N THR A 138 -1.40 -13.34 -13.73
CA THR A 138 -2.79 -12.92 -13.54
C THR A 138 -3.03 -12.35 -12.14
N VAL A 139 -2.50 -12.99 -11.10
CA VAL A 139 -2.62 -12.48 -9.71
C VAL A 139 -1.97 -11.11 -9.57
N ILE A 140 -0.77 -10.93 -10.13
CA ILE A 140 -0.03 -9.67 -10.08
C ILE A 140 -0.81 -8.57 -10.81
N LEU A 141 -1.28 -8.85 -12.04
CA LEU A 141 -2.05 -7.88 -12.83
C LEU A 141 -3.34 -7.45 -12.15
N LEU A 142 -4.14 -8.40 -11.65
CA LEU A 142 -5.40 -8.08 -10.95
C LEU A 142 -5.14 -7.25 -9.69
N THR A 143 -4.10 -7.57 -8.93
CA THR A 143 -3.73 -6.81 -7.73
C THR A 143 -3.24 -5.41 -8.08
N ALA A 144 -2.46 -5.27 -9.14
CA ALA A 144 -1.98 -3.97 -9.60
C ALA A 144 -3.10 -3.07 -10.11
N ILE A 145 -4.06 -3.63 -10.86
CA ILE A 145 -5.26 -2.91 -11.31
C ILE A 145 -6.07 -2.45 -10.10
N LEU A 146 -6.35 -3.34 -9.15
CA LEU A 146 -7.08 -3.00 -7.93
C LEU A 146 -6.39 -1.85 -7.17
N PHE A 147 -5.07 -1.94 -6.98
CA PHE A 147 -4.33 -0.91 -6.26
C PHE A 147 -4.25 0.40 -7.02
N SER A 148 -4.18 0.37 -8.35
CA SER A 148 -4.24 1.56 -9.18
C SER A 148 -5.59 2.27 -9.06
N VAL A 149 -6.69 1.54 -9.25
CA VAL A 149 -8.05 2.12 -9.32
C VAL A 149 -8.46 2.81 -8.04
N VAL A 150 -8.06 2.32 -6.86
CA VAL A 150 -8.38 2.99 -5.58
C VAL A 150 -7.76 4.38 -5.43
N HIS A 151 -6.79 4.75 -6.28
CA HIS A 151 -6.17 6.07 -6.32
C HIS A 151 -6.82 7.04 -7.32
N TYR A 152 -7.85 6.62 -8.05
CA TYR A 152 -8.71 7.54 -8.79
C TYR A 152 -9.23 8.65 -7.85
N PRO A 153 -9.32 9.93 -8.29
CA PRO A 153 -9.11 10.43 -9.66
C PRO A 153 -7.67 10.85 -10.02
N SER A 154 -6.68 10.64 -9.15
CA SER A 154 -5.30 11.09 -9.43
C SER A 154 -4.61 10.16 -10.44
N VAL A 155 -4.57 10.57 -11.70
CA VAL A 155 -3.95 9.79 -12.79
C VAL A 155 -2.48 9.47 -12.49
N TRP A 156 -1.72 10.42 -11.97
CA TRP A 156 -0.31 10.20 -11.59
C TRP A 156 -0.19 9.12 -10.50
N LEU A 157 -1.03 9.15 -9.46
CA LEU A 157 -1.02 8.11 -8.43
C LEU A 157 -1.46 6.77 -9.01
N MET A 158 -2.47 6.73 -9.87
CA MET A 158 -2.93 5.50 -10.53
C MET A 158 -1.79 4.84 -11.32
N ILE A 159 -1.03 5.61 -12.12
CA ILE A 159 0.10 5.09 -12.90
C ILE A 159 1.22 4.61 -11.97
N GLY A 160 1.64 5.45 -11.02
CA GLY A 160 2.73 5.13 -10.09
C GLY A 160 2.45 3.88 -9.25
N THR A 161 1.23 3.77 -8.70
CA THR A 161 0.82 2.64 -7.88
C THR A 161 0.59 1.37 -8.69
N PHE A 162 0.14 1.47 -9.95
CA PHE A 162 0.08 0.33 -10.87
C PHE A 162 1.47 -0.27 -11.08
N ILE A 163 2.45 0.55 -11.49
CA ILE A 163 3.84 0.11 -11.73
C ILE A 163 4.45 -0.47 -10.46
N LEU A 164 4.27 0.20 -9.33
CA LEU A 164 4.73 -0.26 -8.03
C LEU A 164 4.15 -1.64 -7.67
N ALA A 165 2.84 -1.83 -7.85
CA ALA A 165 2.19 -3.10 -7.51
C ALA A 165 2.55 -4.24 -8.46
N LEU A 166 2.87 -3.98 -9.73
CA LEU A 166 3.45 -4.99 -10.61
C LEU A 166 4.77 -5.52 -10.03
N PHE A 167 5.66 -4.60 -9.66
CA PHE A 167 6.97 -4.95 -9.10
C PHE A 167 6.84 -5.61 -7.72
N TYR A 168 6.07 -5.02 -6.81
CA TYR A 168 5.89 -5.53 -5.44
C TYR A 168 5.13 -6.85 -5.41
N GLY A 169 4.12 -7.02 -6.27
CA GLY A 169 3.42 -8.30 -6.44
C GLY A 169 4.38 -9.41 -6.87
N TYR A 170 5.27 -9.13 -7.83
CA TYR A 170 6.29 -10.08 -8.24
C TYR A 170 7.25 -10.43 -7.09
N ILE A 171 7.83 -9.43 -6.42
CA ILE A 171 8.76 -9.63 -5.32
C ILE A 171 8.08 -10.40 -4.18
N TYR A 172 6.87 -10.03 -3.80
CA TYR A 172 6.13 -10.66 -2.72
C TYR A 172 5.82 -12.14 -2.98
N LEU A 173 5.36 -12.48 -4.19
CA LEU A 173 5.06 -13.86 -4.56
C LEU A 173 6.33 -14.73 -4.66
N LYS A 174 7.51 -14.12 -4.80
CA LYS A 174 8.82 -14.80 -4.77
C LYS A 174 9.41 -14.86 -3.35
N SER A 175 9.28 -13.81 -2.57
CA SER A 175 9.91 -13.62 -1.26
C SER A 175 9.09 -12.65 -0.42
N LYS A 176 8.14 -13.18 0.34
CA LYS A 176 7.24 -12.39 1.19
C LYS A 176 8.02 -11.62 2.25
N ASN A 177 7.87 -10.29 2.25
CA ASN A 177 8.27 -9.42 3.37
C ASN A 177 7.46 -8.12 3.34
N LEU A 178 6.37 -8.04 4.11
CA LEU A 178 5.50 -6.87 4.15
C LEU A 178 6.13 -5.68 4.87
N TYR A 179 7.08 -5.89 5.78
CA TYR A 179 7.75 -4.78 6.46
C TYR A 179 8.57 -3.96 5.46
N VAL A 180 9.37 -4.62 4.62
CA VAL A 180 10.16 -3.94 3.58
C VAL A 180 9.23 -3.25 2.56
N LEU A 181 8.24 -3.97 2.05
CA LEU A 181 7.34 -3.41 1.04
C LEU A 181 6.53 -2.23 1.61
N GLY A 182 6.00 -2.35 2.83
CA GLY A 182 5.26 -1.28 3.50
C GLY A 182 6.10 -0.03 3.76
N LEU A 183 7.32 -0.20 4.27
CA LEU A 183 8.25 0.89 4.54
C LEU A 183 8.63 1.64 3.25
N CYS A 184 9.09 0.91 2.23
CA CYS A 184 9.50 1.51 0.97
C CYS A 184 8.31 2.16 0.25
N HIS A 185 7.13 1.52 0.26
CA HIS A 185 5.92 2.12 -0.30
C HIS A 185 5.54 3.42 0.41
N GLY A 186 5.57 3.45 1.75
CA GLY A 186 5.25 4.67 2.50
C GLY A 186 6.18 5.83 2.16
N TRP A 187 7.49 5.58 2.11
CA TRP A 187 8.46 6.61 1.70
C TRP A 187 8.28 7.07 0.26
N LEU A 188 8.13 6.14 -0.68
CA LEU A 188 7.87 6.48 -2.08
C LEU A 188 6.58 7.26 -2.22
N GLY A 189 5.52 6.87 -1.50
CA GLY A 189 4.24 7.59 -1.48
C GLY A 189 4.39 9.02 -0.98
N ALA A 190 5.05 9.22 0.16
CA ALA A 190 5.31 10.55 0.70
C ALA A 190 6.08 11.41 -0.31
N LEU A 191 7.19 10.91 -0.86
CA LEU A 191 7.98 11.63 -1.85
C LEU A 191 7.16 11.94 -3.11
N PHE A 192 6.35 11.00 -3.59
CA PHE A 192 5.53 11.17 -4.79
C PHE A 192 4.51 12.31 -4.66
N TYR A 193 3.89 12.47 -3.49
CA TYR A 193 2.97 13.58 -3.23
C TYR A 193 3.64 14.96 -3.36
N TYR A 194 4.82 15.12 -2.75
CA TYR A 194 5.57 16.39 -2.73
C TYR A 194 6.41 16.66 -3.99
N THR A 195 6.47 15.71 -4.93
CA THR A 195 7.29 15.87 -6.15
C THR A 195 6.46 15.81 -7.41
N VAL A 196 5.55 14.84 -7.55
CA VAL A 196 4.81 14.59 -8.80
C VAL A 196 3.36 15.04 -8.71
N VAL A 197 2.67 14.75 -7.61
CA VAL A 197 1.22 15.02 -7.49
C VAL A 197 0.92 16.49 -7.18
N ASN A 198 1.90 17.24 -6.68
CA ASN A 198 1.74 18.62 -6.21
C ASN A 198 0.66 18.75 -5.13
N GLN A 199 0.66 17.85 -4.17
CA GLN A 199 -0.27 17.86 -3.05
C GLN A 199 0.51 17.73 -1.75
N ASP A 200 -0.01 18.38 -0.69
CA ASP A 200 0.54 18.34 0.65
C ASP A 200 -0.43 17.59 1.58
N PRO A 201 -0.28 16.26 1.72
CA PRO A 201 -1.20 15.48 2.54
C PRO A 201 -1.09 15.83 4.03
N PHE A 202 0.00 16.44 4.47
CA PHE A 202 0.14 16.85 5.86
C PHE A 202 -0.75 18.07 6.13
N ALA A 203 -0.67 19.08 5.28
CA ALA A 203 -1.55 20.24 5.33
C ALA A 203 -3.03 19.83 5.20
N ASP A 204 -3.33 18.95 4.25
CA ASP A 204 -4.68 18.49 3.97
C ASP A 204 -5.33 17.69 5.11
N VAL A 205 -4.52 17.06 5.96
CA VAL A 205 -5.00 16.15 7.01
C VAL A 205 -4.89 16.77 8.39
N PHE A 206 -3.80 17.46 8.69
CA PHE A 206 -3.49 17.89 10.06
C PHE A 206 -3.67 19.40 10.25
N LEU A 207 -3.23 20.23 9.29
CA LEU A 207 -3.31 21.68 9.45
C LEU A 207 -4.75 22.20 9.40
N LYS A 208 -5.68 21.48 8.74
CA LYS A 208 -7.12 21.79 8.76
C LYS A 208 -7.75 21.79 10.16
N PHE A 209 -7.12 21.16 11.15
CA PHE A 209 -7.60 21.09 12.53
C PHE A 209 -6.87 22.05 13.47
N LEU A 210 -5.87 22.78 12.98
CA LEU A 210 -5.06 23.74 13.76
C LEU A 210 -5.42 25.21 13.47
N ASN A 211 -6.32 25.44 12.51
CA ASN A 211 -6.92 26.73 12.18
C ASN A 211 -8.40 26.73 12.58
#